data_AF-A0A0B1RZR4-F1
#
_entry.id   AF-A0A0B1RZR4-F1
#
_cell.length_a   1.000
_cell.length_b   1.000
_cell.length_c   1.000
_cell.angle_alpha   90.00
_cell.angle_beta   90.00
_cell.angle_gamma   90.00
#
_symmetry.space_group_name_H-M   'P 1'
#
loop_
_entity.id
_entity.type
_entity.pdbx_description
1 polymer ?
#
loop_
_entity_poly.entity_id
_entity_poly.type
_entity_poly.pdbx_seq_one_letter_code
_entity_poly.pdbx_strand_id
1 'polypeptide(L)'
;DVCSAEGTVDVSGYAWSGGGRGIIRVEVSGDGGKTWQSAELEQDENQDLEHMWAWTLFRASIKIPEGVKKMELVVKATDRSYNTQPETPAGIWNVRGLINNAWHRVEILMLIMILATAM
;
A
#
# COMPACT_ATOMS: atom_id res chain seq x y z
N ASP A 1 13.70 -7.41 1.53
CA ASP A 1 13.72 -8.88 1.66
C ASP A 1 12.65 -9.33 2.63
N VAL A 2 11.46 -9.67 2.13
CA VAL A 2 10.27 -9.95 2.95
C VAL A 2 9.36 -10.97 2.24
N CYS A 3 9.85 -12.19 2.05
CA CYS A 3 8.98 -13.33 1.77
C CYS A 3 8.94 -14.15 3.05
N SER A 4 7.79 -14.18 3.72
CA SER A 4 7.60 -15.08 4.87
C SER A 4 7.50 -16.53 4.39
N ALA A 5 7.87 -17.48 5.25
CA ALA A 5 7.76 -18.92 4.98
C ALA A 5 6.32 -19.37 4.65
N GLU A 6 5.31 -18.52 4.91
CA GLU A 6 3.89 -18.81 4.73
C GLU A 6 3.31 -18.38 3.37
N GLY A 7 4.16 -17.98 2.41
CA GLY A 7 3.67 -17.58 1.07
C GLY A 7 2.98 -16.23 1.06
N THR A 8 3.41 -15.32 1.94
CA THR A 8 2.96 -13.93 2.03
C THR A 8 4.13 -12.96 1.87
N VAL A 9 3.81 -11.74 1.45
CA VAL A 9 4.71 -10.58 1.48
C VAL A 9 4.17 -9.60 2.50
N ASP A 10 5.00 -9.20 3.46
CA ASP A 10 4.64 -8.12 4.37
C ASP A 10 4.91 -6.78 3.71
N VAL A 11 3.86 -5.97 3.68
CA VAL A 11 3.82 -4.62 3.12
C VAL A 11 3.73 -3.65 4.28
N SER A 12 4.59 -2.65 4.28
CA SER A 12 4.52 -1.53 5.21
C SER A 12 4.73 -0.22 4.48
N GLY A 13 4.20 0.85 5.03
CA GLY A 13 4.33 2.17 4.44
C GLY A 13 3.70 3.26 5.31
N TYR A 14 3.49 4.42 4.70
CA TYR A 14 2.85 5.57 5.31
C TYR A 14 1.71 6.08 4.43
N ALA A 15 0.72 6.70 5.06
CA ALA A 15 -0.35 7.43 4.40
C ALA A 15 -0.58 8.76 5.13
N TRP A 16 -1.02 9.78 4.40
CA TRP A 16 -1.24 11.12 4.94
C TRP A 16 -2.26 11.90 4.11
N SER A 17 -3.03 12.77 4.75
CA SER A 17 -3.88 13.76 4.09
C SER A 17 -3.69 15.14 4.72
N GLY A 18 -3.85 16.18 3.90
CA GLY A 18 -3.68 17.57 4.33
C GLY A 18 -4.81 18.06 5.23
N GLY A 19 -4.62 19.22 5.86
CA GLY A 19 -5.66 19.90 6.62
C GLY A 19 -6.12 19.16 7.87
N GLY A 20 -5.27 18.32 8.46
CA GLY A 20 -5.53 17.65 9.74
C GLY A 20 -6.46 16.45 9.62
N ARG A 21 -6.79 16.06 8.39
CA ARG A 21 -7.67 14.94 8.10
C ARG A 21 -6.89 13.64 8.24
N GLY A 22 -7.17 12.88 9.30
CA GLY A 22 -6.56 11.58 9.49
C GLY A 22 -6.89 10.59 8.38
N ILE A 23 -6.06 9.57 8.27
CA ILE A 23 -6.33 8.39 7.44
C ILE A 23 -7.24 7.45 8.21
N ILE A 24 -8.34 7.03 7.61
CA ILE A 24 -9.29 6.07 8.22
C ILE A 24 -9.20 4.69 7.61
N ARG A 25 -8.55 4.57 6.45
CA ARG A 25 -8.35 3.30 5.76
C ARG A 25 -7.15 3.36 4.84
N VAL A 26 -6.34 2.32 4.87
CA VAL A 26 -5.37 2.01 3.82
C VAL A 26 -5.74 0.65 3.26
N GLU A 27 -5.77 0.54 1.94
CA GLU A 27 -6.07 -0.69 1.22
C GLU A 27 -4.88 -1.06 0.34
N VAL A 28 -4.48 -2.33 0.41
CA VAL A 28 -3.39 -2.90 -0.38
C VAL A 28 -3.95 -3.99 -1.27
N SER A 29 -3.54 -3.99 -2.53
CA SER A 29 -3.89 -4.97 -3.54
C SER A 29 -2.63 -5.72 -3.98
N GLY A 30 -2.75 -7.03 -4.20
CA GLY A 30 -1.71 -7.88 -4.79
C GLY A 30 -1.95 -8.24 -6.26
N ASP A 31 -3.00 -7.72 -6.88
CA ASP A 31 -3.46 -8.10 -8.22
C ASP A 31 -3.65 -6.90 -9.17
N GLY A 32 -2.92 -5.81 -8.90
CA GLY A 32 -2.95 -4.60 -9.73
C GLY A 32 -4.14 -3.67 -9.47
N GLY A 33 -4.82 -3.82 -8.33
CA GLY A 33 -5.95 -2.99 -7.91
C GLY A 33 -7.33 -3.56 -8.19
N LYS A 34 -7.44 -4.87 -8.48
CA LYS A 34 -8.73 -5.54 -8.75
C LYS A 34 -9.42 -5.96 -7.45
N THR A 35 -8.65 -6.48 -6.51
CA THR A 35 -9.11 -6.83 -5.16
C THR A 35 -8.27 -6.12 -4.10
N TRP A 36 -8.85 -5.90 -2.92
CA TRP A 36 -8.28 -5.05 -1.88
C TRP A 36 -8.39 -5.72 -0.51
N GLN A 37 -7.31 -5.64 0.26
CA GLN A 37 -7.24 -6.01 1.66
C GLN A 37 -6.98 -4.75 2.49
N SER A 38 -7.72 -4.58 3.59
CA SER A 38 -7.46 -3.50 4.54
C SER A 38 -6.14 -3.76 5.27
N ALA A 39 -5.31 -2.72 5.36
CA ALA A 39 -4.11 -2.71 6.19
C ALA A 39 -4.46 -2.35 7.64
N GLU A 40 -3.64 -2.84 8.56
CA GLU A 40 -3.60 -2.37 9.94
C GLU A 40 -2.97 -0.98 10.00
N LEU A 41 -3.60 -0.05 10.72
CA LEU A 41 -3.11 1.32 10.89
C LEU A 41 -2.50 1.48 12.28
N GLU A 42 -1.30 2.04 12.33
CA GLU A 42 -0.67 2.42 13.60
C GLU A 42 -1.18 3.82 13.99
N GLN A 43 -2.15 3.86 14.91
CA GLN A 43 -2.76 5.09 15.43
C GLN A 43 -2.87 5.04 16.95
N ASP A 44 -2.70 6.18 17.60
CA ASP A 44 -2.97 6.32 19.03
C ASP A 44 -4.49 6.47 19.23
N GLU A 45 -5.07 5.64 20.10
CA GLU A 45 -6.50 5.70 20.43
C GLU A 45 -6.92 7.05 21.06
N ASN A 46 -5.96 7.77 21.66
CA ASN A 46 -6.17 9.09 22.27
C ASN A 46 -5.85 10.24 21.33
N GLN A 47 -5.54 9.96 20.05
CA GLN A 47 -5.18 10.99 19.08
C GLN A 47 -6.34 11.98 18.88
N ASP A 48 -6.01 13.27 18.86
CA ASP A 48 -6.95 14.31 18.47
C ASP A 48 -7.41 14.10 17.02
N LEU A 49 -8.71 13.85 16.89
CA LEU A 49 -9.40 13.49 15.66
C LEU A 49 -9.59 14.66 14.69
N GLU A 50 -9.47 15.90 15.17
CA GLU A 50 -9.60 17.12 14.36
C GLU A 50 -8.23 17.63 13.84
N HIS A 51 -7.14 17.19 14.46
CA HIS A 51 -5.79 17.73 14.25
C HIS A 51 -4.74 16.64 13.95
N MET A 52 -5.04 15.76 13.00
CA MET A 52 -4.19 14.63 12.63
C MET A 52 -3.12 15.04 11.61
N TRP A 53 -2.12 15.80 12.05
CA TRP A 53 -1.10 16.40 11.16
C TRP A 53 -0.01 15.42 10.69
N ALA A 54 0.29 14.41 11.51
CA ALA A 54 1.30 13.41 11.21
C ALA A 54 0.78 12.37 10.22
N TRP A 55 1.70 11.67 9.55
CA TRP A 55 1.36 10.48 8.79
C TRP A 55 0.78 9.38 9.69
N THR A 56 0.08 8.43 9.08
CA THR A 56 -0.29 7.16 9.69
C THR A 56 0.55 6.07 9.05
N LEU A 57 1.28 5.30 9.86
CA LEU A 57 1.98 4.11 9.37
C LEU A 57 0.97 2.98 9.20
N PHE A 58 1.22 2.09 8.25
CA PHE A 58 0.36 0.93 8.03
C PHE A 58 1.17 -0.33 7.76
N ARG A 59 0.55 -1.49 8.03
CA ARG A 59 1.09 -2.82 7.74
C ARG A 59 0.01 -3.74 7.18
N ALA A 60 0.39 -4.62 6.27
CA ALA A 60 -0.47 -5.68 5.75
C ALA A 60 0.37 -6.88 5.33
N SER A 61 -0.10 -8.10 5.58
CA SER A 61 0.47 -9.31 4.99
C SER A 61 -0.39 -9.74 3.80
N ILE A 62 0.18 -9.68 2.59
CA ILE A 62 -0.51 -9.98 1.34
C ILE A 62 -0.12 -11.37 0.87
N LYS A 63 -1.13 -12.21 0.61
CA LYS A 63 -0.89 -13.56 0.08
C LYS A 63 -0.31 -13.48 -1.33
N ILE A 64 0.76 -14.21 -1.55
CA ILE A 64 1.35 -14.39 -2.87
C ILE A 64 0.53 -15.46 -3.60
N PRO A 65 -0.06 -15.17 -4.76
CA PRO A 65 -0.75 -16.20 -5.54
C PRO A 65 0.22 -17.31 -5.96
N GLU A 66 -0.23 -18.56 -5.93
CA GLU A 66 0.62 -19.70 -6.30
C GLU A 66 1.03 -19.63 -7.78
N GLY A 67 2.29 -19.98 -8.08
CA GLY A 67 2.78 -20.10 -9.45
C GLY A 67 3.01 -18.77 -10.20
N VAL A 68 2.83 -17.61 -9.55
CA VAL A 68 3.11 -16.32 -10.20
C VAL A 68 4.59 -15.99 -10.14
N LYS A 69 5.13 -15.52 -11.27
CA LYS A 69 6.52 -15.01 -11.35
C LYS A 69 6.60 -13.52 -11.01
N LYS A 70 5.47 -12.82 -11.08
CA LYS A 70 5.35 -11.40 -10.86
C LYS A 70 4.04 -11.11 -10.16
N MET A 71 4.04 -10.10 -9.30
CA MET A 71 2.84 -9.51 -8.72
C MET A 71 2.97 -7.99 -8.69
N GLU A 72 1.87 -7.28 -8.85
CA GLU A 72 1.84 -5.81 -8.72
C GLU A 72 1.15 -5.45 -7.41
N LEU A 73 1.92 -4.90 -6.48
CA LEU A 73 1.36 -4.29 -5.29
C LEU A 73 0.83 -2.91 -5.61
N VAL A 74 -0.39 -2.62 -5.17
CA VAL A 74 -1.01 -1.30 -5.31
C VAL A 74 -1.53 -0.87 -3.95
N VAL A 75 -1.33 0.40 -3.60
CA VAL A 75 -1.82 0.96 -2.33
C VAL A 75 -2.61 2.24 -2.55
N LYS A 76 -3.70 2.39 -1.78
CA LYS A 76 -4.50 3.62 -1.71
C LYS A 76 -4.97 3.88 -0.28
N ALA A 77 -5.15 5.16 0.05
CA ALA A 77 -5.69 5.61 1.33
C ALA A 77 -7.01 6.37 1.17
N THR A 78 -7.80 6.38 2.24
CA THR A 78 -9.02 7.18 2.41
C THR A 78 -8.89 8.02 3.68
N ASP A 79 -9.15 9.33 3.58
CA ASP A 79 -9.13 10.22 4.74
C ASP A 79 -10.50 10.33 5.44
N ARG A 80 -10.54 11.03 6.58
CA ARG A 80 -11.78 11.25 7.37
C ARG A 80 -12.89 12.01 6.64
N SER A 81 -12.56 12.74 5.58
CA SER A 81 -13.54 13.40 4.72
C SER A 81 -13.88 12.55 3.50
N TYR A 82 -13.49 11.27 3.49
CA TYR A 82 -13.69 10.31 2.42
C TYR A 82 -13.05 10.71 1.09
N ASN A 83 -12.03 11.58 1.12
CA ASN A 83 -11.22 11.80 -0.06
C ASN A 83 -10.38 10.55 -0.34
N THR A 84 -10.27 10.20 -1.62
CA THR A 84 -9.49 9.07 -2.11
C THR A 84 -8.50 9.53 -3.17
N GLN A 85 -7.52 8.66 -3.44
CA GLN A 85 -6.52 8.88 -4.47
C GLN A 85 -7.05 8.47 -5.85
N PRO A 86 -6.67 9.20 -6.93
CA PRO A 86 -6.98 8.77 -8.30
C PRO A 86 -6.24 7.49 -8.67
N GLU A 87 -6.84 6.67 -9.53
CA GLU A 87 -6.27 5.38 -9.92
C GLU A 87 -4.98 5.50 -10.75
N THR A 88 -4.92 6.50 -11.63
CA THR A 88 -3.79 6.69 -12.56
C THR A 88 -3.31 8.14 -12.56
N PRO A 89 -2.02 8.37 -12.87
CA PRO A 89 -1.47 9.72 -12.98
C PRO A 89 -1.95 10.47 -14.23
N ALA A 90 -2.56 9.78 -15.21
CA ALA A 90 -2.94 10.38 -16.49
C ALA A 90 -3.90 11.57 -16.33
N GLY A 91 -4.85 11.48 -15.39
CA GLY A 91 -5.82 12.55 -15.12
C GLY A 91 -5.29 13.70 -14.26
N ILE A 92 -4.13 13.54 -13.62
CA ILE A 92 -3.55 14.54 -12.70
C ILE A 92 -2.17 15.05 -13.15
N TRP A 93 -1.73 14.65 -14.34
CA TRP A 93 -0.45 15.09 -14.88
C TRP A 93 -0.42 16.61 -15.03
N ASN A 94 0.72 17.20 -14.70
CA ASN A 94 0.99 18.61 -14.95
C ASN A 94 2.48 18.81 -15.22
N VAL A 95 2.81 19.87 -15.97
CA VAL A 95 4.18 20.17 -16.42
C VAL A 95 5.20 20.31 -15.28
N ARG A 96 4.75 20.64 -14.07
CA ARG A 96 5.61 20.81 -12.88
C ARG A 96 5.79 19.51 -12.10
N GLY A 97 5.03 18.45 -12.41
CA GLY A 97 5.07 17.17 -11.68
C GLY A 97 4.57 17.26 -10.24
N LEU A 98 3.74 18.26 -9.90
CA LEU A 98 3.26 18.47 -8.53
C LEU A 98 1.99 17.68 -8.22
N ILE A 99 1.77 17.39 -6.93
CA ILE A 99 0.53 16.75 -6.42
C ILE A 99 0.24 15.43 -7.17
N ASN A 100 1.28 14.66 -7.48
CA ASN A 100 1.09 13.31 -7.97
C ASN A 100 0.75 12.39 -6.80
N ASN A 101 -0.55 12.21 -6.56
CA ASN A 101 -1.09 11.38 -5.50
C ASN A 101 -1.87 10.17 -6.04
N ALA A 102 -1.62 9.74 -7.27
CA ALA A 102 -2.23 8.52 -7.80
C ALA A 102 -1.83 7.29 -6.97
N TRP A 103 -2.56 6.18 -7.12
CA TRP A 103 -2.22 4.93 -6.45
C TRP A 103 -0.76 4.55 -6.74
N HIS A 104 0.00 4.30 -5.68
CA HIS A 104 1.39 3.89 -5.82
C HIS A 104 1.44 2.40 -6.17
N ARG A 105 2.26 2.05 -7.17
CA ARG A 105 2.37 0.70 -7.73
C ARG A 105 3.81 0.20 -7.66
N VAL A 106 4.00 -1.04 -7.21
CA VAL A 106 5.31 -1.69 -7.11
C VAL A 106 5.22 -3.09 -7.71
N GLU A 107 5.99 -3.34 -8.77
CA GLU A 107 6.16 -4.69 -9.32
C GLU A 107 7.16 -5.48 -8.47
N ILE A 108 6.77 -6.69 -8.04
CA ILE A 108 7.61 -7.62 -7.32
C ILE A 108 7.85 -8.85 -8.19
N LEU A 109 9.11 -9.24 -8.32
CA LEU A 109 9.54 -10.45 -9.02
C LEU A 109 9.75 -11.58 -8.00
N MET A 110 9.02 -12.69 -8.20
CA MET A 110 9.19 -13.89 -7.40
C MET A 110 10.36 -14.70 -7.97
N LEU A 111 11.54 -14.53 -7.39
CA LEU A 111 12.69 -15.36 -7.73
C LEU A 111 12.55 -16.73 -7.05
N ILE A 112 12.41 -17.78 -7.87
CA ILE A 112 12.58 -19.14 -7.39
C ILE A 112 14.06 -19.28 -7.02
N MET A 113 14.39 -19.19 -5.73
CA MET A 113 15.64 -19.75 -5.24
C MET A 113 15.54 -21.26 -5.39
N ILE A 114 15.98 -21.79 -6.53
CA ILE A 114 16.42 -23.17 -6.63
C ILE A 114 17.67 -23.24 -5.73
N LEU A 115 17.47 -23.41 -4.43
CA LEU A 115 18.51 -23.96 -3.57
C LEU A 115 18.71 -25.38 -4.10
N ALA A 116 19.70 -25.50 -4.99
CA ALA A 116 20.31 -26.75 -5.34
C ALA A 116 20.91 -27.34 -4.05
N THR A 117 20.09 -28.05 -3.29
CA THR A 117 20.60 -29.05 -2.36
C THR A 117 21.03 -30.22 -3.23
N ALA A 118 22.25 -30.12 -3.77
CA ALA A 118 22.96 -31.31 -4.24
C ALA A 118 23.17 -32.23 -3.03
N MET A 119 22.96 -33.53 -3.25
CA MET A 119 23.34 -34.61 -2.34
C MET A 119 24.78 -34.50 -1.86
#